data_AF-A0AAW0JDS4-F1
#
_entry.id   AF-A0AAW0JDS4-F1
#
_cell.length_a   1.000
_cell.length_b   1.000
_cell.length_c   1.000
_cell.angle_alpha   90.00
_cell.angle_beta   90.00
_cell.angle_gamma   90.00
#
_symmetry.space_group_name_H-M   'P 1'
#
loop_
_entity.id
_entity.type
_entity.pdbx_description
1 polymer ?
#
loop_
_entity_poly.entity_id
_entity_poly.type
_entity_poly.pdbx_seq_one_letter_code
_entity_poly.pdbx_strand_id
1 'polypeptide(L)' 'MLNHSEMPPPPTPYTYRANDIRVGTLVGEDKYGNKYYEDNKQFFGRHRWVIYTTEMHGKNTFWDMDGSMVPPEW' A
#
# COMPACT_ATOMS: atom_id res chain seq x y z
N MET A 1 -25.70 11.21 20.50
CA MET A 1 -24.26 11.36 20.19
C MET A 1 -23.64 9.99 20.42
N LEU A 2 -23.13 9.33 19.37
CA LEU A 2 -22.55 7.99 19.49
C LEU A 2 -21.14 8.08 20.10
N ASN A 3 -20.77 7.07 20.89
CA ASN A 3 -19.54 7.07 21.68
C ASN A 3 -18.30 6.96 20.77
N HIS A 4 -17.22 7.67 21.08
CA HIS A 4 -16.01 7.70 20.24
C HIS A 4 -15.36 6.31 20.08
N SER A 5 -15.69 5.36 20.96
CA SER A 5 -15.27 3.96 20.92
C SER A 5 -16.02 3.08 19.91
N GLU A 6 -17.11 3.58 19.32
CA GLU A 6 -17.92 2.88 18.32
C GLU A 6 -17.59 3.33 16.89
N MET A 7 -16.71 4.33 16.73
CA MET A 7 -16.23 4.73 15.41
C MET A 7 -15.24 3.68 14.89
N PRO A 8 -15.37 3.21 13.64
CA PRO A 8 -14.34 2.39 13.03
C PRO A 8 -13.01 3.15 13.10
N PRO A 9 -11.88 2.46 13.33
CA PRO A 9 -10.58 3.11 13.38
C PRO A 9 -10.40 3.98 12.13
N PRO A 10 -9.82 5.19 12.27
CA PRO A 10 -9.64 6.07 11.12
C PRO A 10 -8.90 5.30 10.02
N PRO A 11 -9.32 5.44 8.76
CA PRO A 11 -8.65 4.78 7.65
C PRO A 11 -7.15 5.10 7.74
N THR A 12 -6.29 4.07 7.77
CA THR A 12 -4.85 4.29 7.91
C THR A 12 -4.34 5.08 6.71
N PRO A 13 -3.20 5.80 6.80
CA PRO A 13 -2.61 6.51 5.66
C PRO A 13 -2.53 5.66 4.37
N TYR A 14 -2.36 4.35 4.51
CA TYR A 14 -2.38 3.38 3.41
C TYR A 14 -3.70 3.32 2.65
N THR A 15 -4.84 3.43 3.33
CA THR A 15 -6.18 3.36 2.69
C THR A 15 -6.46 4.55 1.79
N TYR A 16 -6.03 5.76 2.17
CA TYR A 16 -6.16 6.95 1.33
C TYR A 16 -5.19 6.96 0.15
N ARG A 17 -3.98 6.41 0.33
CA ARG A 17 -2.98 6.32 -0.75
C ARG A 17 -3.35 5.29 -1.80
N ALA A 18 -3.84 4.13 -1.38
CA ALA A 18 -4.18 3.03 -2.28
C ALA A 18 -5.60 3.13 -2.87
N ASN A 19 -6.45 4.03 -2.35
CA ASN A 19 -7.90 4.07 -2.61
C ASN A 19 -8.55 2.68 -2.47
N ASP A 20 -8.02 1.86 -1.55
CA ASP A 20 -8.43 0.48 -1.35
C ASP A 20 -8.17 0.06 0.10
N ILE A 21 -8.97 -0.89 0.58
CA ILE A 21 -8.91 -1.47 1.94
C ILE A 21 -8.53 -2.95 1.91
N ARG A 22 -8.04 -3.46 0.76
CA ARG A 22 -7.60 -4.85 0.60
C ARG A 22 -6.48 -5.22 1.59
N VAL A 23 -6.52 -6.47 2.05
CA VAL A 23 -5.51 -7.07 2.92
C VAL A 23 -4.95 -8.30 2.19
N GLY A 24 -3.65 -8.53 2.30
CA GLY A 24 -2.96 -9.64 1.65
C GLY A 24 -1.71 -10.04 2.41
N THR A 25 -1.07 -11.11 1.95
CA THR A 25 0.19 -11.60 2.51
C THR A 25 1.33 -10.74 2.00
N LEU A 26 2.18 -10.22 2.88
CA LEU A 26 3.41 -9.52 2.49
C LEU A 26 4.38 -10.53 1.87
N VAL A 27 4.67 -10.39 0.58
CA VAL A 27 5.60 -11.25 -0.16
C VAL A 27 7.02 -10.70 -0.19
N GLY A 28 7.18 -9.40 0.02
CA GLY A 28 8.48 -8.81 0.29
C GLY A 28 8.51 -7.29 0.27
N GLU A 29 9.71 -6.77 0.44
CA GLU A 29 10.02 -5.34 0.47
C GLU A 29 11.26 -5.11 -0.38
N ASP A 30 11.23 -4.09 -1.24
CA ASP A 30 12.40 -3.74 -2.04
C ASP A 30 13.39 -2.83 -1.30
N LYS A 31 14.53 -2.54 -1.94
CA LYS A 31 15.58 -1.67 -1.39
C LYS A 31 15.13 -0.23 -1.12
N TYR A 32 13.97 0.19 -1.64
CA TYR A 32 13.40 1.52 -1.45
C TYR A 32 12.29 1.54 -0.41
N GLY A 33 11.89 0.38 0.13
CA GLY A 33 10.83 0.24 1.12
C GLY A 33 9.43 0.11 0.51
N ASN A 34 9.30 -0.12 -0.80
CA ASN A 34 8.01 -0.51 -1.37
C ASN A 34 7.66 -1.92 -0.92
N LYS A 35 6.43 -2.14 -0.48
CA LYS A 35 5.95 -3.42 0.05
C LYS A 35 5.01 -4.09 -0.93
N TYR A 36 5.28 -5.36 -1.22
CA TYR A 36 4.55 -6.14 -2.21
C TYR A 36 3.67 -7.15 -1.50
N TYR A 37 2.41 -7.22 -1.91
CA TYR A 37 1.41 -8.06 -1.30
C TYR A 37 0.75 -8.98 -2.33
N GLU A 38 0.35 -10.17 -1.87
CA GLU A 38 -0.37 -11.15 -2.67
C GLU A 38 -1.63 -11.66 -1.94
N ASP A 39 -2.73 -11.82 -2.69
CA ASP A 39 -3.93 -12.56 -2.29
C ASP A 39 -4.49 -13.33 -3.49
N ASN A 40 -4.19 -14.63 -3.56
CA ASN A 40 -4.64 -15.54 -4.63
C ASN A 40 -6.15 -15.83 -4.61
N LYS A 41 -6.90 -15.31 -3.63
CA LYS A 41 -8.36 -15.36 -3.63
C LYS A 41 -8.96 -14.26 -4.50
N GLN A 42 -8.22 -13.19 -4.76
CA GLN A 42 -8.64 -12.15 -5.71
C GLN A 42 -8.47 -12.64 -7.14
N PHE A 43 -9.24 -12.06 -8.05
CA PHE A 43 -9.10 -12.33 -9.47
C PHE A 43 -7.74 -11.86 -10.03
N PHE A 44 -7.33 -12.48 -11.13
CA PHE A 44 -6.09 -12.13 -11.83
C PHE A 44 -6.07 -10.65 -12.22
N GLY A 45 -4.96 -9.94 -11.97
CA GLY A 45 -4.86 -8.48 -12.11
C GLY A 45 -5.15 -7.67 -10.84
N ARG A 46 -5.77 -8.27 -9.80
CA ARG A 46 -5.87 -7.67 -8.44
C ARG A 46 -5.21 -8.49 -7.33
N HIS A 47 -4.85 -9.74 -7.62
CA HIS A 47 -4.16 -10.66 -6.70
C HIS A 47 -2.78 -10.20 -6.24
N ARG A 48 -2.14 -9.22 -6.89
CA ARG A 48 -0.86 -8.64 -6.47
C ARG A 48 -0.92 -7.12 -6.50
N TRP A 49 -0.32 -6.48 -5.52
CA TRP A 49 -0.24 -5.02 -5.47
C TRP A 49 0.98 -4.55 -4.68
N VAL A 50 1.36 -3.30 -4.94
CA VAL A 50 2.43 -2.61 -4.23
C VAL A 50 1.84 -1.51 -3.34
N ILE A 51 2.40 -1.37 -2.14
CA ILE A 51 2.27 -0.18 -1.31
C ILE A 51 3.59 0.56 -1.39
N TYR A 52 3.57 1.72 -2.06
CA TYR A 52 4.76 2.53 -2.27
C TYR A 52 5.31 3.10 -0.97
N THR A 53 6.63 3.25 -0.91
CA THR A 53 7.31 3.98 0.16
C THR A 53 6.83 5.43 0.25
N THR A 54 6.98 6.03 1.43
CA THR A 54 6.66 7.46 1.66
C THR A 54 7.84 8.37 1.34
N GLU A 55 9.03 7.83 1.15
CA GLU A 55 10.22 8.57 0.75
C GLU A 55 11.11 7.71 -0.15
N MET A 56 11.57 8.28 -1.26
CA MET A 56 12.50 7.62 -2.18
C MET A 56 13.56 8.63 -2.64
N HIS A 57 14.84 8.26 -2.54
CA HIS A 57 15.97 9.13 -2.90
C HIS A 57 15.96 10.52 -2.23
N GLY A 58 15.52 10.60 -0.97
CA GLY A 58 15.41 11.86 -0.23
C GLY A 58 14.25 12.76 -0.69
N LYS A 59 13.37 12.26 -1.56
CA LYS A 59 12.13 12.93 -1.94
C LYS A 59 10.95 12.31 -1.21
N ASN A 60 10.09 13.15 -0.64
CA ASN A 60 8.81 12.72 -0.09
C ASN A 60 7.89 12.27 -1.23
N THR A 61 7.54 10.98 -1.25
CA THR A 61 6.66 10.33 -2.24
C THR A 61 5.35 9.91 -1.62
N PHE A 62 4.94 10.53 -0.52
CA PHE A 62 3.71 10.20 0.19
C PHE A 62 2.48 10.35 -0.73
N TRP A 63 2.39 11.43 -1.50
CA TRP A 63 1.32 11.64 -2.49
C TRP A 63 1.77 11.46 -3.94
N ASP A 64 3.07 11.61 -4.21
CA ASP A 64 3.65 11.56 -5.55
C ASP A 64 4.19 10.16 -5.88
N MET A 65 3.30 9.16 -5.83
CA MET A 65 3.62 7.77 -6.17
C MET A 65 3.55 7.56 -7.68
N ASP A 66 4.53 6.84 -8.23
CA ASP A 66 4.62 6.53 -9.67
C ASP A 66 4.96 5.05 -9.89
N GLY A 67 4.45 4.46 -10.98
CA GLY A 67 4.75 3.10 -11.39
C GLY A 67 6.24 2.86 -11.65
N SER A 68 7.00 3.90 -12.03
CA SER A 68 8.46 3.78 -12.23
C SER A 68 9.26 3.65 -10.92
N MET A 69 8.61 3.73 -9.75
CA MET A 69 9.27 3.55 -8.45
C MET A 69 9.51 2.07 -8.10
N VAL A 70 8.86 1.14 -8.82
CA VAL A 70 9.11 -0.30 -8.73
C VAL A 70 10.40 -0.62 -9.50
N PRO A 71 11.42 -1.23 -8.86
CA PRO A 71 12.64 -1.54 -9.55
C PRO A 71 12.48 -2.82 -10.41
N PRO A 72 13.32 -3.03 -11.44
CA PRO A 72 13.09 -4.08 -12.45
C PRO A 72 13.06 -5.53 -11.93
N GLU A 73 13.61 -5.77 -10.73
CA GLU A 73 13.61 -7.08 -10.07
C GLU A 73 12.25 -7.51 -9.48
N TRP A 74 11.28 -6.58 -9.36
CA TRP A 74 9.94 -6.81 -8.79
C TRP A 74 8.84 -6.75 -9.85
#